data_AF-A0A014P3Z6-F1
#
_entry.id   AF-A0A014P3Z6-F1
#
_cell.length_a   1.000
_cell.length_b   1.000
_cell.length_c   1.000
_cell.angle_alpha   90.00
_cell.angle_beta   90.00
_cell.angle_gamma   90.00
#
_symmetry.space_group_name_H-M   'P 1'
#
loop_
_entity.id
_entity.type
_entity.pdbx_description
1 polymer ?
#
loop_
_entity_poly.entity_id
_entity_poly.type
_entity_poly.pdbx_seq_one_letter_code
_entity_poly.pdbx_strand_id
1 'polypeptide(L)'
;MSTDMYGVRVLAVDPDELRARLKVFVVYYDVGSRTHIPLPNEEPNTFLHFLWEAASGYLGDGDDRTGPLGRAVSTSRLLDYEWADTNARRFISRVERVELSNYPLTDDQWEGMHDFYYERGGAWQDEDLLIQAEYEIRVTDRKWLEPLSVGDGWGSAAFPLNGDSWTAEDSPHIPDLAHQAVTLRPFETTTGSVKYDHVNGMDFSDDGKYLAVCSDQGRVWVYDTADWSEVVHTHAGDWIVPLMMWVPGGHILVVKGYSTGDGPEERKQWAYDVDRRAETEAPFQLGHLRSRDGAHRISRNRAREGGFDLHGDEREPYRRVSHAGEWDPIQCTAFSGDSSRLFLGAQQNLYVVDTATGEVIDKVDDASERLFTLASNEDGSYLAVGSFSRKLGYLDFRERRPHELCVWRMADKKIILGRQMRTYVDALSWSPDNRWLAAALEPLSDEGFHRGMAELAIFPMGPVDD
;
A
#
# COMPACT_ATOMS: atom_id res chain seq x y z
N MET A 1 33.25 4.24 -17.24
CA MET A 1 32.42 3.25 -16.55
C MET A 1 31.00 3.55 -16.97
N SER A 2 30.30 2.59 -17.59
CA SER A 2 28.89 2.78 -17.91
C SER A 2 28.10 2.72 -16.61
N THR A 3 27.14 3.62 -16.46
CA THR A 3 26.17 3.64 -15.36
C THR A 3 24.83 3.06 -15.79
N ASP A 4 24.73 2.57 -17.03
CA ASP A 4 23.46 2.09 -17.58
C ASP A 4 23.09 0.73 -17.00
N MET A 5 21.82 0.62 -16.64
CA MET A 5 21.20 -0.59 -16.11
C MET A 5 20.45 -1.34 -17.21
N TYR A 6 19.89 -0.59 -18.18
CA TYR A 6 19.16 -1.14 -19.31
C TYR A 6 19.65 -0.59 -20.65
N GLY A 7 19.49 -1.40 -21.69
CA GLY A 7 19.33 -0.91 -23.05
C GLY A 7 17.85 -0.90 -23.41
N VAL A 8 17.44 0.10 -24.18
CA VAL A 8 16.09 0.25 -24.70
C VAL A 8 16.15 0.25 -26.22
N ARG A 9 15.22 -0.46 -26.87
CA ARG A 9 15.07 -0.47 -28.34
C ARG A 9 13.62 -0.27 -28.73
N VAL A 10 13.37 0.61 -29.69
CA VAL A 10 12.03 0.86 -30.23
C VAL A 10 11.71 -0.17 -31.31
N LEU A 11 10.69 -1.00 -31.07
CA LEU A 11 10.24 -2.03 -32.00
C LEU A 11 9.10 -1.53 -32.90
N ALA A 12 8.21 -0.70 -32.36
CA ALA A 12 7.11 -0.11 -33.11
C ALA A 12 6.68 1.23 -32.48
N VAL A 13 6.20 2.16 -33.31
CA VAL A 13 5.58 3.42 -32.86
C VAL A 13 4.33 3.66 -33.69
N ASP A 14 3.22 3.90 -33.02
CA ASP A 14 1.91 4.18 -33.61
C ASP A 14 1.31 5.43 -32.94
N PRO A 15 1.62 6.64 -33.45
CA PRO A 15 1.15 7.89 -32.86
C PRO A 15 -0.36 8.09 -32.91
N ASP A 16 -1.06 7.41 -33.82
CA ASP A 16 -2.52 7.56 -33.97
C ASP A 16 -3.25 6.68 -32.93
N GLU A 17 -2.66 5.55 -32.52
CA GLU A 17 -3.11 4.73 -31.39
C GLU A 17 -2.49 5.14 -30.03
N LEU A 18 -1.68 6.19 -30.00
CA LEU A 18 -0.90 6.63 -28.83
C LEU A 18 -0.04 5.51 -28.23
N ARG A 19 0.49 4.62 -29.06
CA ARG A 19 1.14 3.38 -28.65
C ARG A 19 2.59 3.30 -29.13
N ALA A 20 3.47 2.72 -28.32
CA ALA A 20 4.76 2.22 -28.78
C ALA A 20 5.07 0.85 -28.17
N ARG A 21 5.89 0.07 -28.89
CA ARG A 21 6.44 -1.21 -28.41
C ARG A 21 7.93 -1.04 -28.20
N LEU A 22 8.38 -1.28 -26.97
CA LEU A 22 9.78 -1.14 -26.56
C LEU A 22 10.32 -2.48 -26.11
N LYS A 23 11.52 -2.83 -26.56
CA LYS A 23 12.33 -3.90 -25.97
C LYS A 23 13.24 -3.28 -24.91
N VAL A 24 13.19 -3.80 -23.70
CA VAL A 24 14.07 -3.38 -22.60
C VAL A 24 14.88 -4.60 -22.18
N PHE A 25 16.20 -4.44 -22.11
CA PHE A 25 17.12 -5.52 -21.79
C PHE A 25 18.17 -5.08 -20.78
N VAL A 26 18.57 -5.99 -19.90
CA VAL A 26 19.54 -5.71 -18.85
C VAL A 26 20.94 -5.67 -19.45
N VAL A 27 21.71 -4.62 -19.14
CA VAL A 27 23.09 -4.42 -19.62
C VAL A 27 24.12 -4.41 -18.49
N TYR A 28 23.67 -4.51 -17.25
CA TYR A 28 24.49 -4.64 -16.06
C TYR A 28 24.17 -5.93 -15.29
N TYR A 29 25.19 -6.78 -15.13
CA TYR A 29 25.13 -8.03 -14.39
C TYR A 29 26.21 -8.04 -13.30
N ASP A 30 25.91 -8.66 -12.16
CA ASP A 30 26.94 -9.16 -11.24
C ASP A 30 27.08 -10.65 -11.53
N VAL A 31 27.99 -10.99 -12.45
CA VAL A 31 28.20 -12.37 -12.90
C VAL A 31 28.76 -13.24 -11.77
N GLY A 32 29.57 -12.64 -10.88
CA GLY A 32 30.15 -13.33 -9.72
C GLY A 32 29.08 -13.81 -8.74
N SER A 33 28.08 -12.97 -8.48
CA SER A 33 26.93 -13.29 -7.63
C SER A 33 25.77 -13.94 -8.39
N ARG A 34 25.86 -14.03 -9.74
CA ARG A 34 24.77 -14.44 -10.64
C ARG A 34 23.48 -13.67 -10.38
N THR A 35 23.61 -12.34 -10.29
CA THR A 35 22.49 -11.42 -10.05
C THR A 35 22.49 -10.30 -11.06
N HIS A 36 21.35 -9.63 -11.18
CA HIS A 36 21.15 -8.49 -12.07
C HIS A 36 20.04 -7.60 -11.51
N ILE A 37 19.93 -6.37 -11.99
CA ILE A 37 18.77 -5.54 -11.69
C ILE A 37 17.50 -6.17 -12.29
N PRO A 38 16.36 -6.23 -11.60
CA PRO A 38 15.14 -6.76 -12.18
C PRO A 38 14.74 -5.97 -13.43
N LEU A 39 14.05 -6.60 -14.39
CA LEU A 39 13.43 -5.86 -15.49
C LEU A 39 12.37 -4.88 -14.92
N PRO A 40 12.06 -3.76 -15.62
CA PRO A 40 11.01 -2.87 -15.19
C PRO A 40 9.68 -3.61 -15.00
N ASN A 41 8.96 -3.24 -13.95
CA ASN A 41 7.59 -3.67 -13.74
C ASN A 41 6.65 -2.85 -14.66
N GLU A 42 5.34 -2.94 -14.45
CA GLU A 42 4.32 -2.32 -15.33
C GLU A 42 3.91 -0.89 -14.88
N GLU A 43 4.70 -0.25 -14.03
CA GLU A 43 4.47 1.12 -13.59
C GLU A 43 5.02 2.16 -14.59
N PRO A 44 4.32 3.29 -14.79
CA PRO A 44 4.68 4.30 -15.80
C PRO A 44 6.05 4.99 -15.63
N ASN A 45 6.57 5.11 -14.41
CA ASN A 45 7.70 5.98 -14.05
C ASN A 45 9.01 5.63 -14.76
N THR A 46 9.37 4.34 -14.87
CA THR A 46 10.61 3.92 -15.52
C THR A 46 10.52 4.20 -17.03
N PHE A 47 9.34 4.01 -17.62
CA PHE A 47 9.09 4.32 -19.03
C PHE A 47 9.03 5.82 -19.30
N LEU A 48 8.56 6.63 -18.34
CA LEU A 48 8.67 8.09 -18.44
C LEU A 48 10.14 8.50 -18.55
N HIS A 49 11.02 7.86 -17.77
CA HIS A 49 12.46 8.11 -17.84
C HIS A 49 13.03 7.76 -19.23
N PHE A 50 12.66 6.59 -19.77
CA PHE A 50 13.08 6.17 -21.12
C PHE A 50 12.62 7.16 -22.21
N LEU A 51 11.36 7.57 -22.18
CA LEU A 51 10.84 8.56 -23.14
C LEU A 51 11.53 9.92 -22.96
N TRP A 52 11.84 10.30 -21.73
CA TRP A 52 12.51 11.57 -21.44
C TRP A 52 13.95 11.57 -21.94
N GLU A 53 14.68 10.45 -21.82
CA GLU A 53 16.04 10.29 -22.35
C GLU A 53 16.06 10.38 -23.88
N ALA A 54 15.11 9.69 -24.54
CA ALA A 54 14.94 9.79 -25.99
C ALA A 54 14.62 11.24 -26.41
N ALA A 55 13.77 11.95 -25.67
CA ALA A 55 13.39 13.33 -25.93
C ALA A 55 14.51 14.36 -25.62
N SER A 56 15.38 14.09 -24.66
CA SER A 56 16.39 15.04 -24.16
C SER A 56 17.68 15.05 -24.98
N GLY A 57 17.72 14.31 -26.10
CA GLY A 57 18.81 14.41 -27.07
C GLY A 57 20.01 13.53 -26.78
N TYR A 58 19.86 12.41 -26.05
CA TYR A 58 20.89 11.35 -26.04
C TYR A 58 21.15 10.78 -27.46
N LEU A 59 20.23 11.01 -28.39
CA LEU A 59 20.29 10.57 -29.79
C LEU A 59 20.78 11.67 -30.78
N GLY A 60 21.24 12.85 -30.33
CA GLY A 60 21.64 13.94 -31.26
C GLY A 60 22.74 14.91 -30.77
N ASP A 61 23.67 15.24 -31.67
CA ASP A 61 24.87 16.09 -31.47
C ASP A 61 24.61 17.61 -31.26
N GLY A 62 23.39 18.04 -30.97
CA GLY A 62 23.00 19.46 -30.90
C GLY A 62 22.73 19.98 -29.49
N ASP A 63 23.06 21.26 -29.24
CA ASP A 63 22.88 21.98 -27.96
C ASP A 63 21.44 22.51 -27.75
N ASP A 64 20.56 22.45 -28.77
CA ASP A 64 19.13 22.80 -28.68
C ASP A 64 18.26 21.62 -28.19
N ARG A 65 18.72 20.96 -27.12
CA ARG A 65 18.04 19.81 -26.51
C ARG A 65 16.79 20.27 -25.81
N THR A 66 15.60 19.95 -26.31
CA THR A 66 14.41 19.69 -25.48
C THR A 66 13.26 19.15 -26.35
N GLY A 67 13.16 17.83 -26.54
CA GLY A 67 11.93 17.24 -27.09
C GLY A 67 10.69 17.58 -26.22
N PRO A 68 9.46 17.29 -26.67
CA PRO A 68 8.25 17.69 -25.95
C PRO A 68 8.26 17.34 -24.47
N LEU A 69 8.74 16.14 -24.13
CA LEU A 69 8.82 15.67 -22.75
C LEU A 69 9.95 16.36 -21.94
N GLY A 70 11.10 16.62 -22.56
CA GLY A 70 12.19 17.40 -21.96
C GLY A 70 11.82 18.85 -21.67
N ARG A 71 10.85 19.43 -22.42
CA ARG A 71 10.25 20.74 -22.10
C ARG A 71 9.22 20.68 -20.97
N ALA A 72 8.50 19.57 -20.86
CA ALA A 72 7.43 19.40 -19.88
C ALA A 72 7.95 18.99 -18.50
N VAL A 73 9.05 18.24 -18.46
CA VAL A 73 9.65 17.69 -17.24
C VAL A 73 11.13 18.04 -17.19
N SER A 74 11.51 18.87 -16.21
CA SER A 74 12.91 19.18 -15.98
C SER A 74 13.67 17.96 -15.45
N THR A 75 14.98 17.90 -15.65
CA THR A 75 15.84 16.86 -15.08
C THR A 75 15.67 16.75 -13.56
N SER A 76 15.54 17.88 -12.85
CA SER A 76 15.34 17.90 -11.40
C SER A 76 14.02 17.23 -10.96
N ARG A 77 12.94 17.37 -11.75
CA ARG A 77 11.66 16.72 -11.46
C ARG A 77 11.72 15.23 -11.77
N LEU A 78 12.34 14.85 -12.88
CA LEU A 78 12.46 13.43 -13.24
C LEU A 78 13.30 12.65 -12.22
N LEU A 79 14.37 13.25 -11.69
CA LEU A 79 15.22 12.65 -10.67
C LEU A 79 14.62 12.73 -9.25
N ASP A 80 13.50 13.45 -9.08
CA ASP A 80 12.68 13.37 -7.89
C ASP A 80 11.75 12.15 -8.03
N TYR A 81 12.16 11.02 -7.45
CA TYR A 81 11.43 9.77 -7.60
C TYR A 81 10.04 9.78 -6.95
N GLU A 82 9.82 10.60 -5.92
CA GLU A 82 8.49 10.75 -5.32
C GLU A 82 7.55 11.49 -6.27
N TRP A 83 8.06 12.54 -6.92
CA TRP A 83 7.34 13.21 -8.00
C TRP A 83 7.06 12.26 -9.16
N ALA A 84 8.07 11.52 -9.63
CA ALA A 84 7.95 10.61 -10.77
C ALA A 84 6.94 9.48 -10.49
N ASP A 85 6.99 8.87 -9.31
CA ASP A 85 6.04 7.84 -8.90
C ASP A 85 4.60 8.36 -8.90
N THR A 86 4.39 9.59 -8.43
CA THR A 86 3.05 10.20 -8.36
C THR A 86 2.53 10.64 -9.74
N ASN A 87 3.42 11.12 -10.62
CA ASN A 87 3.02 11.89 -11.81
C ASN A 87 3.22 11.16 -13.14
N ALA A 88 3.98 10.07 -13.21
CA ALA A 88 4.30 9.46 -14.49
C ALA A 88 3.09 8.95 -15.27
N ARG A 89 2.03 8.51 -14.59
CA ARG A 89 0.76 8.12 -15.22
C ARG A 89 0.11 9.23 -16.06
N ARG A 90 0.45 10.50 -15.80
CA ARG A 90 -0.03 11.67 -16.56
C ARG A 90 0.55 11.73 -17.97
N PHE A 91 1.66 11.05 -18.21
CA PHE A 91 2.35 10.97 -19.50
C PHE A 91 2.16 9.61 -20.17
N ILE A 92 2.10 8.55 -19.37
CA ILE A 92 1.97 7.16 -19.81
C ILE A 92 0.78 6.53 -19.09
N SER A 93 -0.33 6.34 -19.79
CA SER A 93 -1.58 5.82 -19.22
C SER A 93 -1.56 4.32 -18.95
N ARG A 94 -0.67 3.56 -19.63
CA ARG A 94 -0.57 2.10 -19.47
C ARG A 94 0.81 1.63 -19.90
N VAL A 95 1.32 0.65 -19.16
CA VAL A 95 2.45 -0.19 -19.54
C VAL A 95 1.99 -1.63 -19.38
N GLU A 96 2.31 -2.47 -20.34
CA GLU A 96 2.03 -3.90 -20.29
C GLU A 96 3.23 -4.68 -20.80
N ARG A 97 3.71 -5.64 -20.01
CA ARG A 97 4.76 -6.54 -20.46
C ARG A 97 4.14 -7.65 -21.31
N VAL A 98 4.46 -7.66 -22.60
CA VAL A 98 3.84 -8.57 -23.57
C VAL A 98 4.70 -9.80 -23.86
N GLU A 99 6.02 -9.72 -23.66
CA GLU A 99 6.93 -10.83 -23.91
C GLU A 99 8.10 -10.80 -22.92
N LEU A 100 8.60 -11.99 -22.54
CA LEU A 100 9.76 -12.17 -21.70
C LEU A 100 10.69 -13.20 -22.34
N SER A 101 11.98 -12.88 -22.44
CA SER A 101 12.98 -13.75 -23.04
C SER A 101 14.21 -13.86 -22.14
N ASN A 102 14.87 -15.01 -22.21
CA ASN A 102 16.11 -15.31 -21.47
C ASN A 102 15.98 -15.18 -19.95
N TYR A 103 14.79 -15.41 -19.37
CA TYR A 103 14.58 -15.34 -17.92
C TYR A 103 13.83 -16.58 -17.37
N PRO A 104 14.37 -17.26 -16.34
CA PRO A 104 15.72 -17.07 -15.77
C PRO A 104 16.81 -17.57 -16.73
N LEU A 105 18.04 -17.06 -16.59
CA LEU A 105 19.21 -17.62 -17.28
C LEU A 105 19.57 -19.00 -16.70
N THR A 106 19.99 -19.92 -17.57
CA THR A 106 20.58 -21.21 -17.16
C THR A 106 22.01 -21.03 -16.65
N ASP A 107 22.53 -22.03 -15.94
CA ASP A 107 23.93 -22.03 -15.47
C ASP A 107 24.93 -21.82 -16.62
N ASP A 108 24.72 -22.50 -17.75
CA ASP A 108 25.57 -22.38 -18.94
C ASP A 108 25.49 -20.98 -19.57
N GLN A 109 24.30 -20.35 -19.55
CA GLN A 109 24.13 -18.99 -20.06
C GLN A 109 24.90 -17.97 -19.20
N TRP A 110 24.93 -18.16 -17.88
CA TRP A 110 25.71 -17.31 -16.97
C TRP A 110 27.21 -17.34 -17.27
N GLU A 111 27.77 -18.46 -17.72
CA GLU A 111 29.20 -18.56 -18.06
C GLU A 111 29.60 -17.67 -19.25
N GLY A 112 28.64 -17.37 -20.14
CA GLY A 112 28.83 -16.48 -21.28
C GLY A 112 28.55 -15.00 -21.00
N MET A 113 28.12 -14.65 -19.79
CA MET A 113 27.76 -13.26 -19.45
C MET A 113 28.98 -12.40 -19.09
N HIS A 114 28.83 -11.09 -19.27
CA HIS A 114 29.78 -10.08 -18.82
C HIS A 114 29.11 -9.13 -17.83
N ASP A 115 29.89 -8.57 -16.90
CA ASP A 115 29.34 -7.62 -15.93
C ASP A 115 28.73 -6.38 -16.59
N PHE A 116 29.28 -5.95 -17.75
CA PHE A 116 28.86 -4.74 -18.45
C PHE A 116 28.77 -4.95 -19.96
N TYR A 117 27.62 -4.58 -20.53
CA TYR A 117 27.40 -4.47 -21.97
C TYR A 117 27.29 -3.00 -22.36
N TYR A 118 28.22 -2.52 -23.18
CA TYR A 118 28.33 -1.10 -23.52
C TYR A 118 27.57 -0.76 -24.80
N GLU A 119 26.77 0.31 -24.74
CA GLU A 119 26.12 0.89 -25.91
C GLU A 119 27.17 1.47 -26.89
N ARG A 120 27.00 1.17 -28.18
CA ARG A 120 27.82 1.70 -29.27
C ARG A 120 26.97 2.01 -30.49
N GLY A 121 26.52 3.25 -30.63
CA GLY A 121 25.73 3.71 -31.78
C GLY A 121 24.35 3.05 -31.85
N GLY A 122 23.70 2.86 -30.69
CA GLY A 122 22.38 2.24 -30.53
C GLY A 122 22.40 0.71 -30.60
N ALA A 123 23.57 0.08 -30.45
CA ALA A 123 23.75 -1.36 -30.51
C ALA A 123 24.59 -1.89 -29.34
N TRP A 124 24.36 -3.15 -28.98
CA TRP A 124 25.07 -3.87 -27.93
C TRP A 124 25.60 -5.19 -28.48
N GLN A 125 26.70 -5.66 -27.89
CA GLN A 125 27.20 -6.99 -28.16
C GLN A 125 26.20 -8.04 -27.65
N ASP A 126 25.91 -9.04 -28.48
CA ASP A 126 25.11 -10.23 -28.12
C ASP A 126 23.74 -9.90 -27.49
N GLU A 127 23.11 -8.81 -27.93
CA GLU A 127 21.86 -8.26 -27.37
C GLU A 127 20.74 -9.30 -27.22
N ASP A 128 20.58 -10.19 -28.20
CA ASP A 128 19.52 -11.20 -28.19
C ASP A 128 19.71 -12.31 -27.14
N LEU A 129 20.90 -12.40 -26.53
CA LEU A 129 21.20 -13.33 -25.44
C LEU A 129 20.95 -12.73 -24.05
N LEU A 130 20.72 -11.42 -23.95
CA LEU A 130 20.52 -10.73 -22.70
C LEU A 130 19.12 -10.97 -22.14
N ILE A 131 18.97 -10.85 -20.82
CA ILE A 131 17.67 -10.84 -20.15
C ILE A 131 16.87 -9.66 -20.69
N GLN A 132 15.71 -9.93 -21.28
CA GLN A 132 14.94 -8.90 -21.96
C GLN A 132 13.44 -9.14 -21.91
N ALA A 133 12.68 -8.06 -21.98
CA ALA A 133 11.24 -8.08 -22.13
C ALA A 133 10.78 -7.04 -23.13
N GLU A 134 9.63 -7.32 -23.74
CA GLU A 134 8.94 -6.37 -24.60
C GLU A 134 7.73 -5.78 -23.88
N TYR A 135 7.55 -4.48 -24.05
CA TYR A 135 6.52 -3.70 -23.38
C TYR A 135 5.71 -2.93 -24.41
N GLU A 136 4.39 -3.04 -24.32
CA GLU A 136 3.47 -2.10 -24.95
C GLU A 136 3.21 -0.94 -23.99
N ILE A 137 3.53 0.28 -24.42
CA ILE A 137 3.20 1.49 -23.68
C ILE A 137 2.12 2.29 -24.41
N ARG A 138 1.21 2.88 -23.64
CA ARG A 138 0.24 3.87 -24.12
C ARG A 138 0.51 5.21 -23.48
N VAL A 139 0.67 6.24 -24.29
CA VAL A 139 0.91 7.62 -23.84
C VAL A 139 -0.39 8.43 -23.79
N THR A 140 -0.40 9.51 -23.01
CA THR A 140 -1.58 10.38 -22.88
C THR A 140 -1.73 11.41 -24.00
N ASP A 141 -0.66 11.67 -24.76
CA ASP A 141 -0.63 12.62 -25.87
C ASP A 141 0.36 12.15 -26.93
N ARG A 142 -0.02 12.26 -28.21
CA ARG A 142 0.80 11.81 -29.35
C ARG A 142 2.18 12.44 -29.37
N LYS A 143 2.32 13.67 -28.84
CA LYS A 143 3.60 14.40 -28.83
C LYS A 143 4.66 13.71 -27.99
N TRP A 144 4.29 12.85 -27.04
CA TRP A 144 5.24 12.08 -26.24
C TRP A 144 5.97 11.01 -27.04
N LEU A 145 5.46 10.63 -28.22
CA LEU A 145 6.09 9.67 -29.13
C LEU A 145 6.87 10.32 -30.27
N GLU A 146 6.78 11.64 -30.46
CA GLU A 146 7.48 12.37 -31.54
C GLU A 146 8.98 12.08 -31.63
N PRO A 147 9.73 11.89 -30.52
CA PRO A 147 11.16 11.60 -30.60
C PRO A 147 11.51 10.17 -31.04
N LEU A 148 10.55 9.24 -31.12
CA LEU A 148 10.84 7.82 -31.33
C LEU A 148 10.78 7.43 -32.81
N SER A 149 11.79 6.70 -33.27
CA SER A 149 11.80 5.99 -34.56
C SER A 149 12.05 4.50 -34.37
N VAL A 150 11.44 3.67 -35.22
CA VAL A 150 11.65 2.22 -35.20
C VAL A 150 13.13 1.91 -35.44
N GLY A 151 13.70 1.08 -34.56
CA GLY A 151 15.11 0.71 -34.58
C GLY A 151 16.01 1.55 -33.68
N ASP A 152 15.54 2.71 -33.19
CA ASP A 152 16.28 3.52 -32.23
C ASP A 152 16.63 2.70 -31.00
N GLY A 153 17.82 2.93 -30.45
CA GLY A 153 18.24 2.33 -29.20
C GLY A 153 19.19 3.22 -28.41
N TRP A 154 19.06 3.21 -27.09
CA TRP A 154 19.91 3.94 -26.16
C TRP A 154 20.08 3.19 -24.84
N GLY A 155 21.16 3.49 -24.12
CA GLY A 155 21.39 3.04 -22.75
C GLY A 155 20.64 3.93 -21.75
N SER A 156 20.19 3.34 -20.64
CA SER A 156 19.46 4.05 -19.59
C SER A 156 19.99 3.68 -18.21
N ALA A 157 20.19 4.71 -17.40
CA ALA A 157 20.51 4.58 -15.98
C ALA A 157 19.25 4.52 -15.09
N ALA A 158 18.05 4.45 -15.69
CA ALA A 158 16.82 4.28 -14.94
C ALA A 158 16.82 2.96 -14.17
N PHE A 159 15.96 2.89 -13.16
CA PHE A 159 15.74 1.69 -12.37
C PHE A 159 14.23 1.51 -12.14
N PRO A 160 13.79 0.29 -11.75
CA PRO A 160 12.40 0.04 -11.43
C PRO A 160 12.02 0.86 -10.21
N LEU A 161 10.89 1.56 -10.31
CA LEU A 161 10.21 2.20 -9.18
C LEU A 161 8.78 1.67 -9.10
N ASN A 162 8.07 2.03 -8.04
CA ASN A 162 6.73 1.56 -7.76
C ASN A 162 5.74 2.73 -7.92
N GLY A 163 5.69 3.30 -9.12
CA GLY A 163 4.85 4.44 -9.43
C GLY A 163 3.36 4.11 -9.44
N ASP A 164 2.57 5.16 -9.30
CA ASP A 164 1.12 5.09 -9.35
C ASP A 164 0.64 4.66 -10.75
N SER A 165 -0.31 3.74 -10.79
CA SER A 165 -0.89 3.18 -12.02
C SER A 165 -2.43 3.21 -12.03
N TRP A 166 -3.02 3.92 -11.07
CA TRP A 166 -4.46 4.13 -11.01
C TRP A 166 -4.98 4.96 -12.20
N THR A 167 -6.23 4.70 -12.56
CA THR A 167 -6.94 5.30 -13.69
C THR A 167 -8.00 6.31 -13.21
N ALA A 168 -8.60 7.05 -14.13
CA ALA A 168 -9.71 7.95 -13.81
C ALA A 168 -10.92 7.22 -13.19
N GLU A 169 -11.11 5.94 -13.48
CA GLU A 169 -12.18 5.12 -12.87
C GLU A 169 -11.87 4.75 -11.42
N ASP A 170 -10.58 4.59 -11.07
CA ASP A 170 -10.18 4.27 -9.70
C ASP A 170 -10.22 5.49 -8.79
N SER A 171 -9.92 6.67 -9.33
CA SER A 171 -9.71 7.91 -8.55
C SER A 171 -10.81 8.16 -7.51
N PRO A 172 -12.12 8.10 -7.82
CA PRO A 172 -13.17 8.35 -6.82
C PRO A 172 -13.20 7.34 -5.66
N HIS A 173 -12.52 6.20 -5.78
CA HIS A 173 -12.56 5.07 -4.86
C HIS A 173 -11.24 4.85 -4.11
N ILE A 174 -10.22 5.68 -4.32
CA ILE A 174 -8.92 5.57 -3.64
C ILE A 174 -8.55 6.89 -2.95
N PRO A 175 -7.76 6.84 -1.86
CA PRO A 175 -7.30 8.02 -1.16
C PRO A 175 -6.27 8.82 -1.97
N ASP A 176 -6.17 10.12 -1.70
CA ASP A 176 -5.00 10.92 -2.06
C ASP A 176 -3.90 10.77 -1.02
N LEU A 177 -3.01 9.80 -1.20
CA LEU A 177 -1.90 9.59 -0.27
C LEU A 177 -0.80 10.66 -0.37
N ALA A 178 -0.82 11.52 -1.40
CA ALA A 178 0.11 12.64 -1.52
C ALA A 178 -0.38 13.87 -0.74
N HIS A 179 -1.69 14.04 -0.60
CA HIS A 179 -2.29 15.22 0.02
C HIS A 179 -3.16 14.86 1.23
N GLN A 180 -2.58 14.99 2.42
CA GLN A 180 -3.34 14.91 3.67
C GLN A 180 -4.29 16.11 3.79
N ALA A 181 -5.57 15.84 4.03
CA ALA A 181 -6.56 16.88 4.28
C ALA A 181 -6.43 17.44 5.70
N VAL A 182 -6.20 16.57 6.69
CA VAL A 182 -6.11 16.92 8.11
C VAL A 182 -5.07 16.04 8.81
N THR A 183 -4.36 16.62 9.78
CA THR A 183 -3.49 15.89 10.72
C THR A 183 -4.01 16.11 12.14
N LEU A 184 -4.34 15.03 12.85
CA LEU A 184 -4.79 15.07 14.25
C LEU A 184 -3.69 14.56 15.18
N ARG A 185 -3.64 15.12 16.39
CA ARG A 185 -2.54 14.92 17.34
C ARG A 185 -3.09 14.59 18.74
N PRO A 186 -3.65 13.38 18.94
CA PRO A 186 -4.37 13.01 20.16
C PRO A 186 -3.55 13.22 21.45
N PHE A 187 -2.25 12.97 21.40
CA PHE A 187 -1.39 13.11 22.58
C PHE A 187 -1.04 14.56 22.94
N GLU A 188 -1.13 15.51 22.00
CA GLU A 188 -0.87 16.93 22.29
C GLU A 188 -1.96 17.54 23.17
N THR A 189 -3.19 17.04 23.09
CA THR A 189 -4.31 17.48 23.93
C THR A 189 -4.29 16.81 25.31
N THR A 190 -3.37 15.86 25.55
CA THR A 190 -3.36 15.00 26.73
C THR A 190 -2.61 15.60 27.92
N THR A 191 -3.22 15.51 29.10
CA THR A 191 -2.55 15.82 30.37
C THR A 191 -1.92 14.57 30.99
N GLY A 192 -0.69 14.69 31.49
CA GLY A 192 0.02 13.59 32.16
C GLY A 192 1.11 12.98 31.27
N SER A 193 1.67 11.85 31.70
CA SER A 193 2.72 11.17 30.93
C SER A 193 2.10 10.43 29.74
N VAL A 194 2.60 10.73 28.55
CA VAL A 194 2.33 9.99 27.29
C VAL A 194 3.50 9.06 26.91
N LYS A 195 4.49 8.93 27.80
CA LYS A 195 5.61 8.02 27.61
C LYS A 195 5.10 6.57 27.61
N TYR A 196 5.49 5.81 26.58
CA TYR A 196 5.03 4.43 26.34
C TYR A 196 3.56 4.30 25.97
N ASP A 197 2.89 5.39 25.62
CA ASP A 197 1.52 5.38 25.16
C ASP A 197 1.49 5.25 23.63
N HIS A 198 0.69 4.31 23.12
CA HIS A 198 0.57 4.04 21.68
C HIS A 198 -0.88 3.92 21.25
N VAL A 199 -1.18 4.40 20.04
CA VAL A 199 -2.50 4.17 19.44
C VAL A 199 -2.60 2.70 19.08
N ASN A 200 -3.58 2.00 19.66
CA ASN A 200 -3.82 0.57 19.42
C ASN A 200 -5.13 0.31 18.67
N GLY A 201 -6.09 1.25 18.73
CA GLY A 201 -7.36 1.14 18.03
C GLY A 201 -7.75 2.47 17.39
N MET A 202 -8.25 2.42 16.16
CA MET A 202 -8.81 3.56 15.46
C MET A 202 -9.90 3.08 14.53
N ASP A 203 -11.11 3.63 14.63
CA ASP A 203 -12.22 3.23 13.76
C ASP A 203 -13.31 4.28 13.63
N PHE A 204 -13.90 4.37 12.43
CA PHE A 204 -15.07 5.21 12.19
C PHE A 204 -16.33 4.60 12.81
N SER A 205 -17.27 5.44 13.25
CA SER A 205 -18.64 4.99 13.57
C SER A 205 -19.30 4.40 12.31
N ASP A 206 -20.30 3.52 12.47
CA ASP A 206 -20.94 2.83 11.34
C ASP A 206 -21.57 3.79 10.31
N ASP A 207 -21.94 5.00 10.72
CA ASP A 207 -22.47 6.07 9.87
C ASP A 207 -21.40 7.05 9.37
N GLY A 208 -20.14 6.87 9.77
CA GLY A 208 -19.00 7.72 9.41
C GLY A 208 -18.98 9.08 10.10
N LYS A 209 -19.90 9.38 11.02
CA LYS A 209 -19.98 10.68 11.71
C LYS A 209 -18.80 10.95 12.65
N TYR A 210 -18.26 9.90 13.25
CA TYR A 210 -17.18 10.01 14.23
C TYR A 210 -15.99 9.13 13.86
N LEU A 211 -14.78 9.61 14.14
CA LEU A 211 -13.57 8.78 14.20
C LEU A 211 -13.16 8.63 15.67
N ALA A 212 -13.17 7.42 16.19
CA ALA A 212 -12.68 7.12 17.52
C ALA A 212 -11.26 6.57 17.49
N VAL A 213 -10.52 6.86 18.55
CA VAL A 213 -9.12 6.46 18.72
C VAL A 213 -8.93 6.02 20.16
N CYS A 214 -8.26 4.90 20.37
CA CYS A 214 -7.93 4.38 21.69
C CYS A 214 -6.45 4.02 21.77
N SER A 215 -5.82 4.45 22.86
CA SER A 215 -4.44 4.09 23.16
C SER A 215 -4.36 2.87 24.07
N ASP A 216 -3.17 2.29 24.18
CA ASP A 216 -2.90 1.14 25.05
C ASP A 216 -3.01 1.46 26.55
N GLN A 217 -2.87 2.72 26.91
CA GLN A 217 -3.14 3.21 28.26
C GLN A 217 -4.63 3.52 28.49
N GLY A 218 -5.52 3.18 27.56
CA GLY A 218 -6.96 3.33 27.73
C GLY A 218 -7.48 4.76 27.56
N ARG A 219 -6.66 5.67 27.02
CA ARG A 219 -7.12 7.00 26.60
C ARG A 219 -7.96 6.86 25.35
N VAL A 220 -9.03 7.64 25.28
CA VAL A 220 -10.00 7.62 24.18
C VAL A 220 -10.24 9.03 23.68
N TRP A 221 -10.11 9.21 22.37
CA TRP A 221 -10.46 10.42 21.65
C TRP A 221 -11.56 10.12 20.64
N VAL A 222 -12.45 11.07 20.43
CA VAL A 222 -13.44 11.00 19.35
C VAL A 222 -13.49 12.33 18.63
N TYR A 223 -13.40 12.29 17.31
CA TYR A 223 -13.45 13.44 16.43
C TYR A 223 -14.71 13.42 15.58
N ASP A 224 -15.36 14.57 15.41
CA ASP A 224 -16.46 14.75 14.46
C ASP A 224 -15.89 14.84 13.04
N THR A 225 -16.35 14.00 12.10
CA THR A 225 -15.76 13.94 10.75
C THR A 225 -16.22 15.08 9.82
N ALA A 226 -17.18 15.90 10.26
CA ALA A 226 -17.62 17.07 9.51
C ALA A 226 -16.58 18.19 9.52
N ASP A 227 -15.89 18.39 10.65
CA ASP A 227 -14.90 19.46 10.84
C ASP A 227 -13.61 19.02 11.56
N TRP A 228 -13.52 17.74 11.92
CA TRP A 228 -12.40 17.13 12.63
C TRP A 228 -12.15 17.70 14.03
N SER A 229 -13.14 18.33 14.64
CA SER A 229 -13.07 18.78 16.02
C SER A 229 -13.10 17.61 17.01
N GLU A 230 -12.26 17.67 18.04
CA GLU A 230 -12.29 16.71 19.17
C GLU A 230 -13.57 16.94 19.99
N VAL A 231 -14.47 15.95 20.00
CA VAL A 231 -15.75 16.00 20.74
C VAL A 231 -15.72 15.22 22.05
N VAL A 232 -14.80 14.25 22.16
CA VAL A 232 -14.55 13.45 23.37
C VAL A 232 -13.06 13.30 23.58
N HIS A 233 -12.64 13.46 24.83
CA HIS A 233 -11.33 13.07 25.32
C HIS A 233 -11.50 12.56 26.74
N THR A 234 -11.34 11.26 26.93
CA THR A 234 -11.62 10.58 28.20
C THR A 234 -10.70 9.38 28.41
N HIS A 235 -10.89 8.67 29.52
CA HIS A 235 -10.09 7.52 29.90
C HIS A 235 -11.01 6.35 30.25
N ALA A 236 -10.95 5.28 29.46
CA ALA A 236 -11.80 4.10 29.64
C ALA A 236 -11.34 3.17 30.78
N GLY A 237 -10.19 3.47 31.38
CA GLY A 237 -9.57 2.73 32.47
C GLY A 237 -8.35 1.94 32.04
N ASP A 238 -7.68 1.29 33.00
CA ASP A 238 -6.44 0.55 32.77
C ASP A 238 -6.75 -0.89 32.32
N TRP A 239 -6.82 -1.10 31.00
CA TRP A 239 -7.08 -2.40 30.40
C TRP A 239 -5.79 -3.04 29.91
N ILE A 240 -5.65 -4.35 30.12
CA ILE A 240 -4.55 -5.11 29.53
C ILE A 240 -4.89 -5.34 28.05
N VAL A 241 -4.13 -4.69 27.15
CA VAL A 241 -4.35 -4.70 25.69
C VAL A 241 -5.78 -4.25 25.35
N PRO A 242 -6.07 -2.94 25.43
CA PRO A 242 -7.42 -2.43 25.21
C PRO A 242 -7.89 -2.70 23.79
N LEU A 243 -9.10 -3.24 23.68
CA LEU A 243 -9.85 -3.36 22.44
C LEU A 243 -11.01 -2.37 22.45
N MET A 244 -11.02 -1.49 21.47
CA MET A 244 -12.11 -0.55 21.22
C MET A 244 -13.05 -1.11 20.15
N MET A 245 -14.36 -0.98 20.35
CA MET A 245 -15.38 -1.26 19.34
C MET A 245 -16.54 -0.28 19.45
N TRP A 246 -17.11 0.10 18.32
CA TRP A 246 -18.43 0.72 18.28
C TRP A 246 -19.53 -0.33 18.53
N VAL A 247 -20.61 0.04 19.21
CA VAL A 247 -21.82 -0.77 19.27
C VAL A 247 -22.56 -0.62 17.92
N PRO A 248 -22.92 -1.72 17.24
CA PRO A 248 -23.56 -1.65 15.93
C PRO A 248 -24.76 -0.70 15.88
N GLY A 249 -24.74 0.22 14.91
CA GLY A 249 -25.84 1.15 14.63
C GLY A 249 -26.03 2.28 15.66
N GLY A 250 -25.08 2.49 16.57
CA GLY A 250 -25.13 3.58 17.55
C GLY A 250 -23.77 4.21 17.83
N HIS A 251 -23.78 5.42 18.39
CA HIS A 251 -22.56 6.14 18.77
C HIS A 251 -22.12 5.81 20.19
N ILE A 252 -22.11 4.51 20.52
CA ILE A 252 -21.62 4.02 21.80
C ILE A 252 -20.30 3.31 21.56
N LEU A 253 -19.23 3.79 22.18
CA LEU A 253 -17.94 3.12 22.20
C LEU A 253 -17.87 2.19 23.39
N VAL A 254 -17.23 1.04 23.19
CA VAL A 254 -16.83 0.16 24.28
C VAL A 254 -15.32 -0.04 24.27
N VAL A 255 -14.73 -0.16 25.46
CA VAL A 255 -13.34 -0.57 25.63
C VAL A 255 -13.29 -1.72 26.62
N LYS A 256 -12.54 -2.77 26.28
CA LYS A 256 -12.39 -3.96 27.13
C LYS A 256 -10.98 -4.53 27.01
N GLY A 257 -10.61 -5.41 27.92
CA GLY A 257 -9.32 -6.11 27.88
C GLY A 257 -9.32 -7.24 26.85
N TYR A 258 -8.17 -7.46 26.22
CA TYR A 258 -7.98 -8.61 25.36
C TYR A 258 -7.89 -9.91 26.16
N SER A 259 -8.74 -10.88 25.85
CA SER A 259 -8.63 -12.22 26.44
C SER A 259 -7.58 -13.04 25.69
N THR A 260 -6.43 -13.28 26.33
CA THR A 260 -5.29 -14.03 25.76
C THR A 260 -5.32 -15.53 26.03
N GLY A 261 -6.32 -16.04 26.77
CA GLY A 261 -6.38 -17.44 27.22
C GLY A 261 -7.48 -18.28 26.61
N ASP A 262 -7.40 -19.61 26.79
CA ASP A 262 -8.43 -20.58 26.37
C ASP A 262 -9.74 -20.52 27.21
N GLY A 263 -9.79 -19.62 28.20
CA GLY A 263 -10.94 -19.41 29.07
C GLY A 263 -12.06 -18.61 28.39
N PRO A 264 -13.28 -18.62 28.94
CA PRO A 264 -14.34 -17.74 28.47
C PRO A 264 -13.92 -16.28 28.65
N GLU A 265 -14.24 -15.45 27.66
CA GLU A 265 -13.97 -14.02 27.72
C GLU A 265 -14.67 -13.39 28.94
N GLU A 266 -13.92 -12.61 29.73
CA GLU A 266 -14.49 -11.89 30.85
C GLU A 266 -15.44 -10.81 30.32
N ARG A 267 -16.71 -10.88 30.72
CA ARG A 267 -17.75 -9.95 30.27
C ARG A 267 -17.68 -8.63 31.05
N LYS A 268 -16.54 -7.96 30.96
CA LYS A 268 -16.30 -6.65 31.54
C LYS A 268 -15.86 -5.68 30.43
N GLN A 269 -16.54 -4.55 30.36
CA GLN A 269 -16.20 -3.47 29.42
C GLN A 269 -16.55 -2.12 30.05
N TRP A 270 -15.86 -1.09 29.62
CA TRP A 270 -16.29 0.30 29.75
C TRP A 270 -17.15 0.67 28.53
N ALA A 271 -18.13 1.54 28.69
CA ALA A 271 -18.95 2.03 27.59
C ALA A 271 -19.28 3.51 27.72
N TYR A 272 -19.31 4.21 26.59
CA TYR A 272 -19.52 5.66 26.52
C TYR A 272 -20.37 6.05 25.32
N ASP A 273 -21.45 6.77 25.59
CA ASP A 273 -22.35 7.34 24.60
C ASP A 273 -21.78 8.69 24.15
N VAL A 274 -21.28 8.75 22.91
CA VAL A 274 -20.61 9.92 22.34
C VAL A 274 -21.58 11.07 22.16
N ASP A 275 -22.83 10.81 21.75
CA ASP A 275 -23.83 11.85 21.54
C ASP A 275 -24.29 12.46 22.87
N ARG A 276 -24.40 11.65 23.93
CA ARG A 276 -24.74 12.12 25.29
C ARG A 276 -23.54 12.61 26.08
N ARG A 277 -22.32 12.33 25.61
CA ARG A 277 -21.05 12.64 26.27
C ARG A 277 -20.99 12.12 27.70
N ALA A 278 -21.43 10.88 27.90
CA ALA A 278 -21.50 10.27 29.21
C ALA A 278 -21.23 8.76 29.14
N GLU A 279 -20.63 8.23 30.21
CA GLU A 279 -20.57 6.79 30.41
C GLU A 279 -21.98 6.20 30.46
N THR A 280 -22.12 4.98 29.93
CA THR A 280 -23.40 4.31 29.83
C THR A 280 -23.24 2.81 30.00
N GLU A 281 -24.37 2.11 30.09
CA GLU A 281 -24.43 0.65 30.02
C GLU A 281 -24.70 0.24 28.57
N ALA A 282 -23.97 -0.77 28.09
CA ALA A 282 -24.13 -1.29 26.74
C ALA A 282 -24.05 -2.82 26.74
N PRO A 283 -24.70 -3.50 25.77
CA PRO A 283 -24.51 -4.93 25.57
C PRO A 283 -23.01 -5.25 25.40
N PHE A 284 -22.58 -6.36 26.00
CA PHE A 284 -21.19 -6.79 25.87
C PHE A 284 -20.86 -7.09 24.41
N GLN A 285 -19.85 -6.42 23.86
CA GLN A 285 -19.44 -6.65 22.48
C GLN A 285 -18.45 -7.82 22.47
N LEU A 286 -18.88 -9.00 22.03
CA LEU A 286 -18.05 -10.22 21.97
C LEU A 286 -17.00 -10.13 20.85
N GLY A 287 -15.86 -10.81 21.02
CA GLY A 287 -14.84 -10.96 19.96
C GLY A 287 -13.86 -9.79 19.86
N HIS A 288 -12.94 -9.86 18.89
CA HIS A 288 -11.85 -8.89 18.74
C HIS A 288 -12.10 -7.83 17.66
N LEU A 289 -12.89 -8.16 16.66
CA LEU A 289 -13.30 -7.28 15.57
C LEU A 289 -14.71 -7.68 15.14
N ARG A 290 -15.48 -6.71 14.64
CA ARG A 290 -16.80 -6.92 14.07
C ARG A 290 -16.89 -6.39 12.65
N SER A 291 -17.84 -6.91 11.88
CA SER A 291 -18.33 -6.27 10.67
C SER A 291 -19.15 -5.04 11.01
N ARG A 292 -19.34 -4.15 10.03
CA ARG A 292 -20.02 -2.87 10.24
C ARG A 292 -21.49 -3.02 10.62
N ASP A 293 -22.18 -3.97 10.00
CA ASP A 293 -23.55 -4.31 10.35
C ASP A 293 -23.68 -5.06 11.70
N GLY A 294 -22.56 -5.47 12.30
CA GLY A 294 -22.51 -6.27 13.52
C GLY A 294 -22.89 -7.74 13.35
N ALA A 295 -23.23 -8.18 12.13
CA ALA A 295 -23.67 -9.55 11.86
C ALA A 295 -22.53 -10.58 11.99
N HIS A 296 -21.29 -10.11 11.85
CA HIS A 296 -20.09 -10.93 11.91
C HIS A 296 -19.11 -10.40 12.93
N ARG A 297 -18.52 -11.32 13.68
CA ARG A 297 -17.50 -11.07 14.69
C ARG A 297 -16.47 -12.15 14.58
N ILE A 298 -15.23 -11.81 14.84
CA ILE A 298 -14.14 -12.77 14.90
C ILE A 298 -13.63 -12.92 16.33
N SER A 299 -13.37 -14.15 16.73
CA SER A 299 -12.84 -14.51 18.06
C SER A 299 -11.67 -15.46 17.89
N ARG A 300 -10.66 -15.37 18.78
CA ARG A 300 -9.60 -16.39 18.82
C ARG A 300 -10.20 -17.77 19.04
N ASN A 301 -9.67 -18.74 18.31
CA ASN A 301 -10.01 -20.14 18.44
C ASN A 301 -8.79 -20.96 18.88
N ARG A 302 -8.95 -22.28 18.94
CA ARG A 302 -7.89 -23.20 19.37
C ARG A 302 -6.78 -23.40 18.32
N ALA A 303 -6.83 -22.72 17.18
CA ALA A 303 -5.78 -22.75 16.15
C ALA A 303 -4.59 -21.82 16.47
N ARG A 304 -4.45 -21.37 17.72
CA ARG A 304 -3.43 -20.41 18.18
C ARG A 304 -3.50 -19.12 17.36
N GLU A 305 -2.40 -18.73 16.72
CA GLU A 305 -2.31 -17.51 15.92
C GLU A 305 -2.81 -17.73 14.47
N GLY A 306 -3.01 -18.98 14.04
CA GLY A 306 -3.31 -19.33 12.64
C GLY A 306 -4.81 -19.46 12.32
N GLY A 307 -5.69 -18.90 13.15
CA GLY A 307 -7.12 -18.94 12.86
C GLY A 307 -8.01 -18.23 13.87
N PHE A 308 -9.22 -17.92 13.39
CA PHE A 308 -10.30 -17.33 14.16
C PHE A 308 -11.59 -18.12 13.96
N ASP A 309 -12.51 -18.00 14.92
CA ASP A 309 -13.90 -18.38 14.74
C ASP A 309 -14.67 -17.13 14.31
N LEU A 310 -15.45 -17.25 13.23
CA LEU A 310 -16.37 -16.23 12.72
C LEU A 310 -17.79 -16.56 13.19
N HIS A 311 -18.43 -15.65 13.90
CA HIS A 311 -19.73 -15.86 14.56
C HIS A 311 -20.58 -14.59 14.57
N GLY A 312 -21.84 -14.68 15.02
CA GLY A 312 -22.72 -13.52 15.23
C GLY A 312 -22.55 -12.92 16.62
N ASP A 313 -23.61 -12.35 17.18
CA ASP A 313 -23.57 -11.83 18.56
C ASP A 313 -23.28 -12.91 19.61
N GLU A 314 -23.79 -14.12 19.39
CA GLU A 314 -23.43 -15.30 20.18
C GLU A 314 -22.24 -16.03 19.57
N ARG A 315 -21.45 -16.70 20.42
CA ARG A 315 -20.26 -17.44 19.97
C ARG A 315 -20.61 -18.66 19.10
N GLU A 316 -21.75 -19.29 19.36
CA GLU A 316 -22.21 -20.48 18.67
C GLU A 316 -23.51 -20.17 17.91
N PRO A 317 -23.69 -20.66 16.67
CA PRO A 317 -22.71 -21.42 15.88
C PRO A 317 -21.60 -20.52 15.33
N TYR A 318 -20.37 -21.05 15.24
CA TYR A 318 -19.27 -20.40 14.54
C TYR A 318 -18.85 -21.14 13.27
N ARG A 319 -18.19 -20.41 12.38
CA ARG A 319 -17.45 -20.90 11.22
C ARG A 319 -15.96 -20.75 11.48
N ARG A 320 -15.17 -21.79 11.22
CA ARG A 320 -13.71 -21.70 11.42
C ARG A 320 -13.07 -21.05 10.20
N VAL A 321 -12.32 -19.99 10.44
CA VAL A 321 -11.52 -19.31 9.44
C VAL A 321 -10.04 -19.58 9.75
N SER A 322 -9.32 -20.17 8.80
CA SER A 322 -7.89 -20.45 8.88
C SER A 322 -7.31 -20.52 7.47
N HIS A 323 -6.04 -20.17 7.32
CA HIS A 323 -5.38 -20.03 6.01
C HIS A 323 -4.25 -21.06 5.76
N ALA A 324 -4.40 -22.25 6.36
CA ALA A 324 -3.58 -23.47 6.20
C ALA A 324 -2.25 -23.56 7.01
N GLY A 325 -2.04 -24.71 7.67
CA GLY A 325 -0.75 -25.17 8.22
C GLY A 325 -0.40 -24.73 9.66
N GLU A 326 0.41 -25.54 10.36
CA GLU A 326 0.63 -25.48 11.83
C GLU A 326 1.34 -24.21 12.36
N TRP A 327 1.84 -23.30 11.51
CA TRP A 327 2.52 -22.08 11.99
C TRP A 327 2.56 -20.92 10.98
N ASP A 328 1.39 -20.35 10.67
CA ASP A 328 1.28 -19.09 9.93
C ASP A 328 0.32 -18.17 10.72
N PRO A 329 0.83 -17.16 11.46
CA PRO A 329 0.00 -16.31 12.30
C PRO A 329 -0.74 -15.25 11.48
N ILE A 330 -2.04 -15.07 11.74
CA ILE A 330 -2.80 -13.93 11.23
C ILE A 330 -2.33 -12.68 11.98
N GLN A 331 -1.83 -11.71 11.23
CA GLN A 331 -1.21 -10.49 11.75
C GLN A 331 -2.15 -9.29 11.68
N CYS A 332 -3.03 -9.25 10.67
CA CYS A 332 -3.97 -8.17 10.47
C CYS A 332 -5.25 -8.66 9.79
N THR A 333 -6.35 -7.98 10.06
CA THR A 333 -7.69 -8.36 9.59
C THR A 333 -8.52 -7.13 9.28
N ALA A 334 -9.35 -7.17 8.24
CA ALA A 334 -10.34 -6.12 7.96
C ALA A 334 -11.59 -6.71 7.32
N PHE A 335 -12.77 -6.28 7.78
CA PHE A 335 -14.01 -6.49 7.03
C PHE A 335 -14.14 -5.44 5.92
N SER A 336 -14.76 -5.82 4.81
CA SER A 336 -15.36 -4.88 3.86
C SER A 336 -16.54 -4.15 4.51
N GLY A 337 -16.88 -2.95 4.04
CA GLY A 337 -17.97 -2.14 4.61
C GLY A 337 -19.34 -2.81 4.48
N ASP A 338 -19.59 -3.49 3.37
CA ASP A 338 -20.79 -4.28 3.09
C ASP A 338 -20.82 -5.63 3.84
N SER A 339 -19.78 -5.89 4.64
CA SER A 339 -19.64 -7.06 5.50
C SER A 339 -19.59 -8.40 4.77
N SER A 340 -19.45 -8.42 3.44
CA SER A 340 -19.45 -9.65 2.61
C SER A 340 -18.09 -10.37 2.58
N ARG A 341 -17.01 -9.62 2.81
CA ARG A 341 -15.62 -10.12 2.79
C ARG A 341 -14.88 -9.82 4.08
N LEU A 342 -14.06 -10.78 4.50
CA LEU A 342 -13.03 -10.62 5.52
C LEU A 342 -11.65 -10.83 4.88
N PHE A 343 -10.80 -9.81 4.97
CA PHE A 343 -9.41 -9.84 4.53
C PHE A 343 -8.51 -10.26 5.70
N LEU A 344 -7.56 -11.16 5.43
CA LEU A 344 -6.61 -11.67 6.43
C LEU A 344 -5.19 -11.57 5.88
N GLY A 345 -4.33 -10.82 6.57
CA GLY A 345 -2.90 -10.84 6.31
C GLY A 345 -2.21 -11.86 7.19
N ALA A 346 -1.49 -12.79 6.60
CA ALA A 346 -0.73 -13.81 7.32
C ALA A 346 0.61 -14.10 6.65
N GLN A 347 1.69 -13.89 7.41
CA GLN A 347 3.06 -13.84 6.92
C GLN A 347 3.17 -12.94 5.68
N GLN A 348 3.36 -13.55 4.51
CA GLN A 348 3.55 -12.85 3.24
C GLN A 348 2.29 -12.80 2.38
N ASN A 349 1.20 -13.41 2.84
CA ASN A 349 0.02 -13.66 2.02
C ASN A 349 -1.17 -12.83 2.50
N LEU A 350 -2.04 -12.50 1.55
CA LEU A 350 -3.38 -11.95 1.82
C LEU A 350 -4.42 -13.00 1.42
N TYR A 351 -5.37 -13.28 2.31
CA TYR A 351 -6.51 -14.16 2.04
C TYR A 351 -7.80 -13.35 2.06
N VAL A 352 -8.75 -13.73 1.21
CA VAL A 352 -10.10 -13.17 1.17
C VAL A 352 -11.09 -14.26 1.52
N VAL A 353 -11.90 -14.01 2.54
CA VAL A 353 -12.86 -14.96 3.10
C VAL A 353 -14.26 -14.45 2.86
N ASP A 354 -15.14 -15.32 2.37
CA ASP A 354 -16.59 -15.07 2.33
C ASP A 354 -17.14 -15.15 3.75
N THR A 355 -17.78 -14.09 4.24
CA THR A 355 -18.23 -14.02 5.63
C THR A 355 -19.47 -14.88 5.91
N ALA A 356 -20.25 -15.20 4.87
CA ALA A 356 -21.43 -16.04 4.98
C ALA A 356 -21.05 -17.53 5.13
N THR A 357 -20.00 -18.00 4.47
CA THR A 357 -19.54 -19.40 4.52
C THR A 357 -18.35 -19.61 5.45
N GLY A 358 -17.51 -18.58 5.64
CA GLY A 358 -16.23 -18.68 6.35
C GLY A 358 -15.12 -19.31 5.50
N GLU A 359 -15.35 -19.51 4.20
CA GLU A 359 -14.39 -20.13 3.28
C GLU A 359 -13.49 -19.09 2.63
N VAL A 360 -12.22 -19.46 2.40
CA VAL A 360 -11.29 -18.66 1.59
C VAL A 360 -11.75 -18.72 0.13
N ILE A 361 -12.16 -17.57 -0.41
CA ILE A 361 -12.63 -17.42 -1.79
C ILE A 361 -11.57 -16.83 -2.72
N ASP A 362 -10.54 -16.19 -2.16
CA ASP A 362 -9.43 -15.66 -2.93
C ASP A 362 -8.13 -15.54 -2.11
N LYS A 363 -7.00 -15.42 -2.81
CA LYS A 363 -5.66 -15.27 -2.23
C LYS A 363 -4.76 -14.40 -3.10
N VAL A 364 -3.90 -13.62 -2.46
CA VAL A 364 -2.69 -13.04 -3.03
C VAL A 364 -1.49 -13.71 -2.35
N ASP A 365 -0.76 -14.51 -3.12
CA ASP A 365 0.52 -15.08 -2.70
C ASP A 365 1.62 -14.01 -2.76
N ASP A 366 2.56 -14.06 -1.81
CA ASP A 366 3.74 -13.19 -1.77
C ASP A 366 3.41 -11.68 -1.88
N ALA A 367 2.31 -11.27 -1.24
CA ALA A 367 1.79 -9.90 -1.23
C ALA A 367 2.79 -8.87 -0.66
N SER A 368 3.53 -9.23 0.38
CA SER A 368 4.64 -8.42 0.95
C SER A 368 5.44 -9.30 1.92
N GLU A 369 6.66 -8.93 2.31
CA GLU A 369 7.38 -9.62 3.41
C GLU A 369 6.54 -9.62 4.71
N ARG A 370 5.74 -8.57 4.93
CA ARG A 370 4.82 -8.48 6.07
C ARG A 370 3.68 -7.51 5.82
N LEU A 371 2.48 -7.90 6.24
CA LEU A 371 1.28 -7.06 6.28
C LEU A 371 1.02 -6.65 7.73
N PHE A 372 1.02 -5.34 8.01
CA PHE A 372 0.89 -4.81 9.37
C PHE A 372 -0.55 -4.47 9.72
N THR A 373 -1.27 -3.87 8.79
CA THR A 373 -2.65 -3.41 9.02
C THR A 373 -3.38 -3.28 7.69
N LEU A 374 -4.70 -3.43 7.73
CA LEU A 374 -5.59 -3.48 6.57
C LEU A 374 -6.81 -2.59 6.82
N ALA A 375 -7.30 -1.93 5.78
CA ALA A 375 -8.62 -1.31 5.79
C ALA A 375 -9.24 -1.41 4.40
N SER A 376 -10.50 -1.81 4.32
CA SER A 376 -11.20 -2.03 3.06
C SER A 376 -12.25 -0.95 2.83
N ASN A 377 -12.47 -0.59 1.58
CA ASN A 377 -13.60 0.25 1.18
C ASN A 377 -14.94 -0.50 1.32
N GLU A 378 -16.04 0.16 0.93
CA GLU A 378 -17.40 -0.38 1.11
C GLU A 378 -17.60 -1.79 0.54
N ASP A 379 -17.31 -2.00 -0.73
CA ASP A 379 -17.61 -3.24 -1.46
C ASP A 379 -16.44 -4.24 -1.49
N GLY A 380 -15.33 -3.90 -0.82
CA GLY A 380 -14.10 -4.70 -0.86
C GLY A 380 -13.42 -4.77 -2.23
N SER A 381 -13.70 -3.83 -3.14
CA SER A 381 -12.98 -3.68 -4.41
C SER A 381 -11.60 -3.05 -4.25
N TYR A 382 -11.37 -2.28 -3.18
CA TYR A 382 -10.08 -1.70 -2.84
C TYR A 382 -9.68 -1.99 -1.38
N LEU A 383 -8.38 -2.16 -1.17
CA LEU A 383 -7.80 -2.47 0.13
C LEU A 383 -6.59 -1.57 0.39
N ALA A 384 -6.66 -0.74 1.42
CA ALA A 384 -5.52 -0.04 1.96
C ALA A 384 -4.70 -0.99 2.84
N VAL A 385 -3.39 -0.99 2.63
CA VAL A 385 -2.46 -1.93 3.26
C VAL A 385 -1.25 -1.17 3.78
N GLY A 386 -0.98 -1.30 5.07
CA GLY A 386 0.32 -0.98 5.65
C GLY A 386 1.23 -2.21 5.56
N SER A 387 2.34 -2.11 4.83
CA SER A 387 3.27 -3.23 4.60
C SER A 387 4.73 -2.81 4.67
N PHE A 388 5.65 -3.76 4.53
CA PHE A 388 7.02 -3.39 4.17
C PHE A 388 7.05 -2.74 2.78
N SER A 389 7.93 -1.75 2.63
CA SER A 389 8.13 -1.07 1.35
C SER A 389 8.63 -2.03 0.30
N ARG A 390 8.00 -1.95 -0.88
CA ARG A 390 8.44 -2.67 -2.07
C ARG A 390 9.60 -1.98 -2.77
N LYS A 391 9.97 -0.75 -2.39
CA LYS A 391 11.07 -0.02 -3.04
C LYS A 391 12.39 -0.71 -2.70
N LEU A 392 13.16 -1.03 -3.74
CA LEU A 392 14.40 -1.79 -3.62
C LEU A 392 15.42 -1.05 -2.74
N GLY A 393 16.07 -1.78 -1.83
CA GLY A 393 16.92 -1.24 -0.76
C GLY A 393 18.21 -0.54 -1.20
N TYR A 394 18.51 -0.44 -2.50
CA TYR A 394 19.68 0.30 -3.00
C TYR A 394 19.50 1.83 -2.99
N LEU A 395 18.28 2.33 -2.77
CA LEU A 395 18.01 3.76 -2.50
C LEU A 395 18.34 4.21 -1.07
N ASP A 396 19.15 3.42 -0.36
CA ASP A 396 19.68 3.69 0.98
C ASP A 396 18.63 3.93 2.07
N PHE A 397 18.06 2.84 2.58
CA PHE A 397 17.47 2.79 3.92
C PHE A 397 18.12 1.65 4.71
N ARG A 398 19.46 1.69 4.83
CA ARG A 398 20.23 0.62 5.47
C ARG A 398 20.00 0.45 6.98
N GLU A 399 19.30 1.37 7.63
CA GLU A 399 19.19 1.36 9.10
C GLU A 399 17.76 1.24 9.65
N ARG A 400 16.71 1.40 8.83
CA ARG A 400 15.30 1.27 9.28
C ARG A 400 14.41 0.75 8.16
N ARG A 401 13.70 -0.36 8.42
CA ARG A 401 12.80 -0.99 7.44
C ARG A 401 11.68 -0.01 7.07
N PRO A 402 11.64 0.53 5.84
CA PRO A 402 10.60 1.49 5.49
C PRO A 402 9.24 0.82 5.41
N HIS A 403 8.22 1.48 5.95
CA HIS A 403 6.83 1.09 5.79
C HIS A 403 6.30 1.72 4.51
N GLU A 404 5.37 1.04 3.86
CA GLU A 404 4.61 1.57 2.74
C GLU A 404 3.13 1.52 3.10
N LEU A 405 2.43 2.62 2.79
CA LEU A 405 0.98 2.64 2.73
C LEU A 405 0.60 2.55 1.26
N CYS A 406 -0.08 1.48 0.88
CA CYS A 406 -0.48 1.24 -0.50
C CYS A 406 -1.96 0.88 -0.62
N VAL A 407 -2.49 1.01 -1.83
CA VAL A 407 -3.87 0.65 -2.16
C VAL A 407 -3.86 -0.38 -3.28
N TRP A 408 -4.51 -1.50 -3.00
CA TRP A 408 -4.71 -2.61 -3.91
C TRP A 408 -6.06 -2.48 -4.58
N ARG A 409 -6.09 -2.69 -5.90
CA ARG A 409 -7.31 -3.03 -6.63
C ARG A 409 -7.49 -4.54 -6.56
N MET A 410 -8.56 -5.00 -5.95
CA MET A 410 -8.76 -6.43 -5.69
C MET A 410 -9.23 -7.21 -6.92
N ALA A 411 -9.78 -6.54 -7.93
CA ALA A 411 -10.24 -7.19 -9.16
C ALA A 411 -9.10 -7.86 -9.97
N ASP A 412 -7.91 -7.26 -9.95
CA ASP A 412 -6.71 -7.74 -10.64
C ASP A 412 -5.51 -7.96 -9.70
N LYS A 413 -5.70 -7.72 -8.39
CA LYS A 413 -4.70 -7.90 -7.33
C LYS A 413 -3.45 -7.05 -7.55
N LYS A 414 -3.61 -5.87 -8.16
CA LYS A 414 -2.51 -4.94 -8.40
C LYS A 414 -2.48 -3.84 -7.36
N ILE A 415 -1.28 -3.46 -6.95
CA ILE A 415 -1.08 -2.21 -6.22
C ILE A 415 -1.06 -1.07 -7.22
N ILE A 416 -1.96 -0.11 -7.03
CA ILE A 416 -2.18 0.97 -8.01
C ILE A 416 -1.78 2.35 -7.48
N LEU A 417 -1.53 2.44 -6.17
CA LEU A 417 -1.13 3.66 -5.46
C LEU A 417 -0.27 3.25 -4.26
N GLY A 418 0.85 3.93 -4.04
CA GLY A 418 1.73 3.61 -2.90
C GLY A 418 2.60 4.78 -2.46
N ARG A 419 2.78 4.95 -1.15
CA ARG A 419 3.69 5.94 -0.58
C ARG A 419 4.57 5.30 0.47
N GLN A 420 5.87 5.58 0.37
CA GLN A 420 6.82 5.17 1.39
C GLN A 420 6.73 6.11 2.59
N MET A 421 6.47 5.56 3.76
CA MET A 421 6.33 6.28 5.01
C MET A 421 7.65 6.29 5.79
N ARG A 422 7.92 7.41 6.47
CA ARG A 422 8.99 7.54 7.48
C ARG A 422 8.48 7.31 8.91
N THR A 423 7.33 6.66 9.00
CA THR A 423 6.58 6.34 10.23
C THR A 423 6.11 4.88 10.13
N TYR A 424 5.81 4.27 11.27
CA TYR A 424 4.99 3.06 11.31
C TYR A 424 3.55 3.42 10.94
N VAL A 425 2.86 2.54 10.23
CA VAL A 425 1.42 2.63 10.00
C VAL A 425 0.75 1.64 10.96
N ASP A 426 0.36 2.13 12.13
CA ASP A 426 -0.10 1.28 13.24
C ASP A 426 -1.57 0.85 13.09
N ALA A 427 -2.41 1.73 12.56
CA ALA A 427 -3.82 1.46 12.32
C ALA A 427 -4.31 2.16 11.06
N LEU A 428 -5.25 1.53 10.36
CA LEU A 428 -5.98 2.07 9.24
C LEU A 428 -7.48 1.93 9.49
N SER A 429 -8.26 2.92 9.08
CA SER A 429 -9.72 2.79 9.00
C SER A 429 -10.22 3.57 7.78
N TRP A 430 -11.10 2.94 7.01
CA TRP A 430 -11.71 3.51 5.81
C TRP A 430 -13.13 3.94 6.15
N SER A 431 -13.49 5.18 5.84
CA SER A 431 -14.78 5.71 6.26
C SER A 431 -15.95 5.05 5.50
N PRO A 432 -17.08 4.77 6.17
CA PRO A 432 -18.26 4.16 5.55
C PRO A 432 -18.85 4.90 4.35
N ASP A 433 -18.69 6.22 4.32
CA ASP A 433 -19.15 7.07 3.23
C ASP A 433 -18.15 7.17 2.06
N ASN A 434 -17.04 6.40 2.10
CA ASN A 434 -15.93 6.45 1.15
C ASN A 434 -15.45 7.89 0.89
N ARG A 435 -15.32 8.68 1.96
CA ARG A 435 -14.73 10.04 1.87
C ARG A 435 -13.32 10.11 2.40
N TRP A 436 -12.94 9.21 3.30
CA TRP A 436 -11.70 9.31 4.05
C TRP A 436 -11.01 7.95 4.23
N LEU A 437 -9.69 7.98 4.20
CA LEU A 437 -8.84 6.96 4.82
C LEU A 437 -8.12 7.63 5.98
N ALA A 438 -8.28 7.10 7.19
CA ALA A 438 -7.52 7.51 8.36
C ALA A 438 -6.34 6.54 8.57
N ALA A 439 -5.15 7.08 8.82
CA ALA A 439 -3.97 6.32 9.18
C ALA A 439 -3.33 6.84 10.47
N ALA A 440 -3.07 5.95 11.43
CA ALA A 440 -2.28 6.26 12.62
C ALA A 440 -0.80 6.06 12.29
N LEU A 441 -0.04 7.15 12.34
CA LEU A 441 1.36 7.23 11.93
C LEU A 441 2.25 7.46 13.16
N GLU A 442 2.99 6.44 13.60
CA GLU A 442 3.93 6.55 14.72
C GLU A 442 5.35 6.84 14.22
N PRO A 443 6.02 7.90 14.70
CA PRO A 443 7.40 8.21 14.30
C PRO A 443 8.40 7.08 14.61
N LEU A 444 9.36 6.87 13.71
CA LEU A 444 10.50 5.98 13.95
C LEU A 444 11.42 6.59 15.03
N SER A 445 11.55 5.97 16.21
CA SER A 445 12.43 6.45 17.30
C SER A 445 13.72 5.63 17.41
N ASP A 446 14.88 6.28 17.68
CA ASP A 446 16.20 5.61 17.76
C ASP A 446 16.46 4.99 19.12
N GLU A 447 15.77 5.46 20.17
CA GLU A 447 16.02 5.05 21.56
C GLU A 447 14.96 4.05 22.10
N GLY A 448 14.14 3.45 21.24
CA GLY A 448 13.08 2.50 21.63
C GLY A 448 11.71 3.12 21.98
N PHE A 449 10.76 2.20 22.23
CA PHE A 449 9.27 2.23 22.21
C PHE A 449 8.48 3.56 22.30
N HIS A 450 7.25 3.48 21.78
CA HIS A 450 6.20 4.50 21.60
C HIS A 450 6.29 5.71 22.54
N ARG A 451 6.29 6.91 21.95
CA ARG A 451 6.51 8.17 22.69
C ARG A 451 5.25 9.01 22.88
N GLY A 452 4.08 8.44 22.56
CA GLY A 452 2.85 9.22 22.49
C GLY A 452 2.98 10.32 21.46
N MET A 453 3.53 9.99 20.28
CA MET A 453 3.76 10.94 19.20
C MET A 453 3.00 10.57 17.92
N ALA A 454 2.10 9.59 18.00
CA ALA A 454 1.30 9.18 16.86
C ALA A 454 0.48 10.36 16.34
N GLU A 455 0.58 10.58 15.04
CA GLU A 455 -0.26 11.52 14.30
C GLU A 455 -1.30 10.73 13.53
N LEU A 456 -2.51 11.26 13.42
CA LEU A 456 -3.54 10.67 12.57
C LEU A 456 -3.59 11.47 11.28
N ALA A 457 -3.18 10.85 10.18
CA ALA A 457 -3.29 11.42 8.85
C ALA A 457 -4.65 11.06 8.26
N ILE A 458 -5.41 12.08 7.85
CA ILE A 458 -6.68 11.91 7.16
C ILE A 458 -6.47 12.21 5.68
N PHE A 459 -6.62 11.19 4.84
CA PHE A 459 -6.51 11.30 3.40
C PHE A 459 -7.91 11.39 2.78
N PRO A 460 -8.20 12.40 1.95
CA PRO A 460 -9.45 12.47 1.19
C PRO A 460 -9.48 11.41 0.09
N MET A 461 -10.65 10.90 -0.28
CA MET A 461 -10.82 10.11 -1.50
C MET A 461 -10.79 10.99 -2.74
N GLY A 462 -10.30 10.46 -3.86
CA GLY A 462 -10.15 11.21 -5.10
C GLY A 462 -8.82 11.96 -5.14
N PRO A 463 -7.68 11.27 -5.41
CA PRO A 463 -6.41 11.94 -5.66
C PRO A 463 -6.57 12.96 -6.78
N VAL A 464 -6.09 14.17 -6.49
CA VAL A 464 -6.13 15.28 -7.45
C VAL A 464 -4.81 15.36 -8.21
N ASP A 465 -4.92 15.68 -9.50
CA ASP A 465 -3.76 16.05 -10.30
C ASP A 465 -3.38 17.50 -9.96
N ASP A 466 -2.16 17.71 -9.46
CA ASP A 466 -1.55 19.05 -9.26
C ASP A 466 -1.25 19.79 -10.58
#